data_AF-A0A923IUJ6-F1
#
_entry.id   AF-A0A923IUJ6-F1
#
_cell.length_a   1.000
_cell.length_b   1.000
_cell.length_c   1.000
_cell.angle_alpha   90.00
_cell.angle_beta   90.00
_cell.angle_gamma   90.00
#
_symmetry.space_group_name_H-M   'P 1'
#
loop_
_entity.id
_entity.type
_entity.pdbx_description
1 polymer ?
#
loop_
_entity_poly.entity_id
_entity_poly.type
_entity_poly.pdbx_seq_one_letter_code
_entity_poly.pdbx_strand_id
1 'polypeptide(L)'
;MAELNTGGDGGKGGKVRSKKQSTRVDLTAMVDLAFLLITFFMLTTSLSKPLAMDIAKPDKDVKDLNKLELKASQTMTILLGKNDKIAWYMGEAGKSTPTIEGFNDIRASLLKNKQEVKDKMGKDIIIVVKPTDASTYENFVNIMDELNITKTNINAPAIDDDPKHLMDSEKEAMKTGGIL
;
A
#
# COMPACT_ATOMS: atom_id res chain seq x y z
N MET A 1 25.98 34.47 7.46
CA MET A 1 26.50 34.56 8.84
C MET A 1 25.38 35.12 9.69
N ALA A 2 25.03 34.41 10.77
CA ALA A 2 24.01 34.86 11.71
C ALA A 2 24.73 35.57 12.86
N GLU A 3 24.62 36.89 12.91
CA GLU A 3 25.32 37.72 13.90
C GLU A 3 24.33 38.36 14.88
N LEU A 4 24.71 38.38 16.16
CA LEU A 4 24.00 39.16 17.16
C LEU A 4 24.73 40.50 17.36
N ASN A 5 24.11 41.61 16.98
CA ASN A 5 24.69 42.94 17.19
C ASN A 5 24.41 43.42 18.63
N THR A 6 25.44 43.36 19.49
CA THR A 6 25.36 43.75 20.91
C THR A 6 25.65 45.24 21.17
N GLY A 7 25.55 46.09 20.15
CA GLY A 7 25.81 47.54 20.27
C GLY A 7 24.65 48.31 20.90
N GLY A 8 24.71 48.55 22.21
CA GLY A 8 23.84 49.48 22.92
C GLY A 8 24.26 50.94 22.71
N ASP A 9 23.27 51.79 22.43
CA ASP A 9 23.37 53.25 22.27
C ASP A 9 23.94 53.92 23.54
N GLY A 10 25.05 54.65 23.39
CA GLY A 10 25.81 55.24 24.49
C GLY A 10 26.07 56.72 24.25
N GLY A 11 25.28 57.57 24.92
CA GLY A 11 25.23 59.01 24.76
C GLY A 11 26.53 59.79 24.99
N LYS A 12 26.56 60.99 24.38
CA LYS A 12 27.61 62.02 24.40
C LYS A 12 28.17 62.28 25.82
N GLY A 13 29.45 62.00 26.02
CA GLY A 13 30.22 62.45 27.18
C GLY A 13 31.71 62.22 26.99
N GLY A 14 32.47 63.31 26.84
CA GLY A 14 33.90 63.31 26.53
C GLY A 14 34.76 62.65 27.60
N LYS A 15 35.06 61.37 27.42
CA LYS A 15 36.20 60.69 28.04
C LYS A 15 36.72 59.67 27.04
N VAL A 16 37.98 59.81 26.63
CA VAL A 16 38.64 58.88 25.69
C VAL A 16 38.84 57.54 26.42
N ARG A 17 37.81 56.70 26.44
CA ARG A 17 37.91 55.29 26.83
C ARG A 17 38.46 54.52 25.64
N SER A 18 39.36 53.56 25.92
CA SER A 18 39.88 52.67 24.89
C SER A 18 38.73 52.06 24.10
N LYS A 19 38.89 52.00 22.78
CA LYS A 19 37.90 51.48 21.84
C LYS A 19 37.70 50.00 22.16
N LYS A 20 36.72 49.67 23.02
CA LYS A 20 36.34 48.27 23.28
C LYS A 20 35.78 47.74 21.96
N GLN A 21 36.56 46.90 21.28
CA GLN A 21 36.12 46.22 20.07
C GLN A 21 34.91 45.38 20.46
N SER A 22 33.75 45.67 19.85
CA SER A 22 32.54 44.89 20.07
C SER A 22 32.85 43.43 19.73
N THR A 23 32.71 42.54 20.70
CA THR A 23 32.83 41.09 20.50
C THR A 23 31.56 40.64 19.80
N ARG A 24 31.58 40.66 18.46
CA ARG A 24 30.53 40.08 17.64
C ARG A 24 30.42 38.60 17.99
N VAL A 25 29.23 38.15 18.34
CA VAL A 25 28.95 36.74 18.62
C VAL A 25 28.41 36.13 17.34
N ASP A 26 29.17 35.21 16.75
CA ASP A 26 28.73 34.42 15.60
C ASP A 26 27.86 33.26 16.09
N LEU A 27 26.62 33.22 15.63
CA LEU A 27 25.65 32.17 15.94
C LEU A 27 25.58 31.11 14.83
N THR A 28 26.46 31.13 13.84
CA THR A 28 26.42 30.24 12.67
C THR A 28 26.36 28.76 13.07
N ALA A 29 27.08 28.33 14.12
CA ALA A 29 26.99 26.96 14.63
C ALA A 29 25.63 26.62 15.28
N MET A 30 24.96 27.60 15.91
CA MET A 30 23.64 27.40 16.52
C MET A 30 22.53 27.37 15.47
N VAL A 31 22.66 28.18 14.42
CA VAL A 31 21.69 28.23 13.31
C VAL A 31 21.71 26.94 12.49
N ASP A 32 22.89 26.36 12.26
CA ASP A 32 23.03 25.11 11.52
C ASP A 32 22.39 23.92 12.27
N LEU A 33 22.55 23.85 13.59
CA LEU A 33 21.86 22.85 14.43
C LEU A 33 20.34 22.99 14.33
N ALA A 34 19.82 24.22 14.41
CA ALA A 34 18.39 24.47 14.27
C ALA A 34 17.86 24.10 12.87
N PHE A 35 18.62 24.39 11.82
CA PHE A 35 18.27 24.02 10.45
C PHE A 35 18.27 22.50 10.25
N LEU A 36 19.25 21.79 10.82
CA LEU A 36 19.31 20.33 10.81
C LEU A 36 18.11 19.71 11.54
N LEU A 37 17.69 20.28 12.67
CA LEU A 37 16.51 19.80 13.39
C LEU A 37 15.21 20.07 12.63
N ILE A 38 15.03 21.24 12.04
CA ILE A 38 13.83 21.56 11.26
C ILE A 38 13.72 20.64 10.03
N THR A 39 14.82 20.43 9.31
CA THR A 39 14.84 19.53 8.14
C THR A 39 14.63 18.07 8.55
N PHE A 40 15.26 17.62 9.63
CA PHE A 40 15.03 16.29 10.19
C PHE A 40 13.58 16.09 10.64
N PHE A 41 12.99 17.05 11.35
CA PHE A 41 11.59 16.97 11.77
C PHE A 41 10.62 17.05 10.58
N MET A 42 10.88 17.88 9.56
CA MET A 42 10.07 17.89 8.32
C MET A 42 10.17 16.58 7.53
N LEU A 43 11.35 15.96 7.46
CA LEU A 43 11.53 14.69 6.77
C LEU A 43 10.87 13.53 7.53
N THR A 44 11.09 13.44 8.85
CA THR A 44 10.48 12.39 9.69
C THR A 44 8.96 12.48 9.75
N THR A 45 8.39 13.70 9.77
CA THR A 45 6.93 13.90 9.68
C THR A 45 6.35 13.49 8.32
N SER A 46 7.12 13.60 7.24
CA SER A 46 6.68 13.15 5.91
C SER A 46 6.69 11.62 5.78
N LEU A 47 7.68 10.94 6.38
CA LEU A 47 7.77 9.48 6.41
C LEU A 47 6.69 8.81 7.28
N SER A 48 6.16 9.54 8.27
CA SER A 48 5.14 9.01 9.19
C SER A 48 3.71 9.06 8.63
N LYS A 49 3.51 9.61 7.42
CA LYS A 49 2.18 9.64 6.81
C LYS A 49 1.83 8.24 6.32
N PRO A 50 0.69 7.65 6.76
CA PRO A 50 0.26 6.37 6.23
C PRO A 50 -0.02 6.50 4.74
N LEU A 51 0.57 5.62 3.93
CA LEU A 51 0.21 5.50 2.52
C LEU A 51 -1.18 4.84 2.47
N ALA A 52 -2.21 5.59 2.08
CA ALA A 52 -3.55 5.04 1.94
C ALA A 52 -3.66 4.29 0.60
N MET A 53 -4.22 3.08 0.64
CA MET A 53 -4.59 2.33 -0.56
C MET A 53 -6.11 2.40 -0.74
N ASP A 54 -6.56 2.80 -1.93
CA ASP A 54 -7.97 2.82 -2.28
C ASP A 54 -8.46 1.39 -2.51
N ILE A 55 -9.31 0.91 -1.60
CA ILE A 55 -9.92 -0.41 -1.63
C ILE A 55 -11.41 -0.26 -1.91
N ALA A 56 -11.94 -0.98 -2.90
CA ALA A 56 -13.38 -1.12 -3.09
C ALA A 56 -13.87 -2.40 -2.41
N LYS A 57 -14.57 -2.24 -1.29
CA LYS A 57 -15.31 -3.34 -0.67
C LYS A 57 -16.70 -3.43 -1.31
N PRO A 58 -17.14 -4.62 -1.74
CA PRO A 58 -18.51 -4.82 -2.20
C PRO A 58 -19.52 -4.48 -1.09
N ASP A 59 -20.65 -3.88 -1.47
CA ASP A 59 -21.73 -3.58 -0.53
C ASP A 59 -22.36 -4.89 0.01
N LYS A 60 -22.72 -4.89 1.30
CA LYS A 60 -23.29 -6.05 2.00
C LYS A 60 -24.80 -6.17 1.81
N ASP A 61 -25.48 -5.07 1.46
CA ASP A 61 -26.94 -5.07 1.31
C ASP A 61 -27.36 -5.50 -0.10
N VAL A 62 -28.04 -6.66 -0.17
CA VAL A 62 -28.45 -7.36 -1.40
C VAL A 62 -29.64 -6.69 -2.11
N LYS A 63 -29.83 -5.38 -1.96
CA LYS A 63 -30.96 -4.66 -2.53
C LYS A 63 -30.51 -3.65 -3.57
N ASP A 64 -29.91 -4.08 -4.69
CA ASP A 64 -29.80 -3.17 -5.82
C ASP A 64 -29.77 -3.84 -7.19
N LEU A 65 -30.63 -3.29 -8.04
CA LEU A 65 -30.91 -3.63 -9.44
C LEU A 65 -29.71 -3.41 -10.40
N ASN A 66 -28.52 -3.15 -9.84
CA ASN A 66 -27.27 -2.83 -10.54
C ASN A 66 -26.16 -3.85 -10.21
N LYS A 67 -26.52 -5.13 -10.12
CA LYS A 67 -25.51 -6.19 -10.07
C LYS A 67 -24.75 -6.15 -11.39
N LEU A 68 -23.49 -5.72 -11.36
CA LEU A 68 -22.60 -5.88 -12.50
C LEU A 68 -22.47 -7.39 -12.74
N GLU A 69 -23.22 -7.92 -13.71
CA GLU A 69 -23.09 -9.30 -14.12
C GLU A 69 -21.73 -9.48 -14.77
N LEU A 70 -20.77 -9.92 -13.95
CA LEU A 70 -19.44 -10.25 -14.42
C LEU A 70 -19.50 -11.62 -15.07
N LYS A 71 -19.00 -11.72 -16.31
CA LYS A 71 -18.86 -13.02 -16.96
C LYS A 71 -17.86 -13.84 -16.16
N ALA A 72 -18.16 -15.10 -15.86
CA ALA A 72 -17.22 -15.97 -15.16
C ALA A 72 -15.85 -16.03 -15.88
N SER A 73 -15.83 -15.98 -17.22
CA SER A 73 -14.59 -16.03 -18.01
C SER A 73 -13.66 -14.81 -17.88
N GLN A 74 -14.14 -13.67 -17.36
CA GLN A 74 -13.30 -12.48 -17.10
C GLN A 74 -12.89 -12.37 -15.63
N THR A 75 -13.36 -13.26 -14.75
CA THR A 75 -13.14 -13.17 -13.31
C THR A 75 -12.10 -14.19 -12.83
N MET A 76 -11.11 -13.69 -12.11
CA MET A 76 -10.10 -14.49 -11.40
C MET A 76 -10.31 -14.32 -9.90
N THR A 77 -10.41 -15.43 -9.18
CA THR A 77 -10.50 -15.41 -7.72
C THR A 77 -9.19 -15.88 -7.13
N ILE A 78 -8.64 -15.11 -6.21
CA ILE A 78 -7.40 -15.37 -5.49
C ILE A 78 -7.75 -15.63 -4.03
N LEU A 79 -7.36 -16.79 -3.54
CA LEU A 79 -7.56 -17.27 -2.18
C LEU A 79 -6.21 -17.20 -1.46
N LEU A 80 -6.14 -16.44 -0.37
CA LEU A 80 -4.94 -16.35 0.45
C LEU A 80 -5.04 -17.34 1.59
N GLY A 81 -4.00 -18.13 1.83
CA GLY A 81 -3.97 -18.98 3.02
C GLY A 81 -2.60 -19.06 3.68
N LYS A 82 -2.39 -20.16 4.41
CA LYS A 82 -1.26 -20.36 5.32
C LYS A 82 0.04 -20.67 4.57
N ASN A 83 1.17 -20.35 5.21
CA ASN A 83 2.53 -20.64 4.73
C ASN A 83 2.89 -19.93 3.42
N ASP A 84 2.43 -18.70 3.24
CA ASP A 84 2.75 -17.87 2.06
C ASP A 84 2.42 -18.57 0.74
N LYS A 85 1.27 -19.25 0.74
CA LYS A 85 0.70 -19.92 -0.42
C LYS A 85 -0.58 -19.25 -0.83
N ILE A 86 -0.75 -19.17 -2.14
CA ILE A 86 -1.91 -18.57 -2.79
C ILE A 86 -2.54 -19.65 -3.64
N ALA A 87 -3.85 -19.77 -3.57
CA ALA A 87 -4.63 -20.60 -4.48
C ALA A 87 -5.44 -19.69 -5.39
N TRP A 88 -5.40 -19.88 -6.70
CA TRP A 88 -6.21 -19.06 -7.62
C TRP A 88 -6.95 -19.92 -8.63
N TYR A 89 -8.08 -19.42 -9.09
CA TYR A 89 -8.85 -20.06 -10.16
C TYR A 89 -9.57 -19.02 -11.02
N MET A 90 -9.87 -19.41 -12.26
CA MET A 90 -10.68 -18.61 -13.19
C MET A 90 -12.13 -19.10 -13.17
N GLY A 91 -13.08 -18.16 -13.13
CA GLY A 91 -14.51 -18.46 -13.22
C GLY A 91 -15.21 -18.74 -11.90
N GLU A 92 -16.10 -19.72 -11.90
CA GLU A 92 -16.93 -20.08 -10.75
C GLU A 92 -16.24 -21.12 -9.86
N ALA A 93 -16.45 -20.99 -8.55
CA ALA A 93 -15.95 -21.94 -7.56
C ALA A 93 -16.45 -23.37 -7.86
N GLY A 94 -15.53 -24.33 -7.86
CA GLY A 94 -15.84 -25.76 -8.06
C GLY A 94 -15.86 -26.24 -9.52
N LYS A 95 -15.85 -25.34 -10.52
CA LYS A 95 -15.72 -25.73 -11.94
C LYS A 95 -14.28 -25.85 -12.41
N SER A 96 -13.38 -25.09 -11.81
CA SER A 96 -11.94 -25.13 -12.08
C SER A 96 -11.21 -25.54 -10.80
N THR A 97 -10.27 -26.48 -10.92
CA THR A 97 -9.36 -26.84 -9.83
C THR A 97 -8.44 -25.66 -9.56
N PRO A 98 -8.37 -25.13 -8.32
CA PRO A 98 -7.52 -24.01 -8.01
C PRO A 98 -6.05 -24.40 -8.10
N THR A 99 -5.26 -23.57 -8.78
CA THR A 99 -3.81 -23.71 -8.87
C THR A 99 -3.18 -23.12 -7.63
N ILE A 100 -2.34 -23.90 -6.95
CA ILE A 100 -1.61 -23.47 -5.75
C ILE A 100 -0.22 -23.02 -6.19
N GLU A 101 0.12 -21.78 -5.89
CA GLU A 101 1.40 -21.15 -6.22
C GLU A 101 1.94 -20.36 -5.02
N GLY A 102 3.23 -20.06 -5.05
CA GLY A 102 3.85 -19.15 -4.09
C GLY A 102 3.68 -17.67 -4.50
N PHE A 103 3.95 -16.76 -3.57
CA PHE A 103 3.92 -15.30 -3.83
C PHE A 103 4.85 -14.85 -4.95
N ASN A 104 5.95 -15.56 -5.22
CA ASN A 104 6.87 -15.18 -6.29
C ASN A 104 6.33 -15.49 -7.69
N ASP A 105 5.49 -16.53 -7.81
CA ASP A 105 5.03 -17.04 -9.10
C ASP A 105 3.72 -16.37 -9.56
N ILE A 106 2.95 -15.83 -8.62
CA ILE A 106 1.63 -15.22 -8.88
C ILE A 106 1.69 -14.09 -9.91
N ARG A 107 2.80 -13.32 -9.95
CA ARG A 107 2.98 -12.22 -10.91
C ARG A 107 2.94 -12.71 -12.35
N ALA A 108 3.61 -13.83 -12.64
CA ALA A 108 3.63 -14.41 -13.99
C ALA A 108 2.24 -14.92 -14.39
N SER A 109 1.56 -15.60 -13.47
CA SER A 109 0.19 -16.11 -13.65
C SER A 109 -0.81 -14.98 -13.87
N LEU A 110 -0.70 -13.88 -13.13
CA LEU A 110 -1.53 -12.68 -13.29
C LEU A 110 -1.34 -12.04 -14.67
N LEU A 111 -0.10 -11.86 -15.13
CA LEU A 111 0.17 -11.27 -16.44
C LEU A 111 -0.31 -12.17 -17.58
N LYS A 112 -0.09 -13.48 -17.48
CA LYS A 112 -0.55 -14.46 -18.47
C LYS A 112 -2.07 -14.46 -18.57
N ASN A 113 -2.77 -14.59 -17.44
CA ASN A 113 -4.23 -14.62 -17.41
C ASN A 113 -4.84 -13.30 -17.87
N LYS A 114 -4.23 -12.16 -17.51
CA LYS A 114 -4.64 -10.84 -18.01
C LYS A 114 -4.60 -10.79 -19.53
N GLN A 115 -3.49 -11.24 -20.13
CA GLN A 115 -3.32 -11.21 -21.57
C GLN A 115 -4.28 -12.18 -22.27
N GLU A 116 -4.47 -13.38 -21.73
CA GLU A 116 -5.45 -14.34 -22.26
C GLU A 116 -6.89 -13.79 -22.24
N VAL A 117 -7.30 -13.13 -21.17
CA VAL A 117 -8.64 -12.52 -21.07
C VAL A 117 -8.77 -11.37 -22.05
N LYS A 118 -7.72 -10.55 -22.21
CA LYS A 118 -7.69 -9.45 -23.18
C LYS A 118 -7.79 -9.96 -24.62
N ASP A 119 -7.07 -11.02 -24.97
CA ASP A 119 -7.05 -11.58 -26.31
C ASP A 119 -8.37 -12.28 -26.67
N LYS A 120 -8.99 -12.98 -25.70
CA LYS A 120 -10.24 -13.72 -25.91
C LYS A 120 -11.49 -12.85 -25.85
N MET A 121 -11.50 -11.85 -24.97
CA MET A 121 -12.72 -11.11 -24.63
C MET A 121 -12.65 -9.62 -24.96
N GLY A 122 -11.46 -9.10 -25.31
CA GLY A 122 -11.23 -7.67 -25.54
C GLY A 122 -11.46 -6.81 -24.29
N LYS A 123 -11.53 -7.43 -23.12
CA LYS A 123 -11.84 -6.81 -21.82
C LYS A 123 -10.74 -7.11 -20.83
N ASP A 124 -10.63 -6.28 -19.80
CA ASP A 124 -9.70 -6.50 -18.71
C ASP A 124 -10.20 -7.57 -17.74
N ILE A 125 -9.24 -8.20 -17.06
CA ILE A 125 -9.51 -9.20 -16.03
C ILE A 125 -10.02 -8.52 -14.77
N ILE A 126 -10.96 -9.17 -14.08
CA ILE A 126 -11.48 -8.70 -12.79
C ILE A 126 -10.99 -9.65 -11.72
N ILE A 127 -10.35 -9.10 -10.70
CA ILE A 127 -9.72 -9.88 -9.63
C ILE A 127 -10.51 -9.72 -8.34
N VAL A 128 -10.87 -10.87 -7.77
CA VAL A 128 -11.51 -10.98 -6.45
C VAL A 128 -10.49 -11.58 -5.50
N VAL A 129 -10.22 -10.90 -4.38
CA VAL A 129 -9.30 -11.39 -3.35
C VAL A 129 -10.10 -11.81 -2.13
N LYS A 130 -9.97 -13.10 -1.78
CA LYS A 130 -10.59 -13.74 -0.62
C LYS A 130 -9.50 -14.15 0.38
N PRO A 131 -9.18 -13.32 1.38
CA PRO A 131 -8.34 -13.76 2.48
C PRO A 131 -9.05 -14.82 3.33
N THR A 132 -8.34 -15.87 3.72
CA THR A 132 -8.84 -16.82 4.73
C THR A 132 -8.36 -16.43 6.13
N ASP A 133 -9.00 -16.96 7.17
CA ASP A 133 -8.59 -16.77 8.57
C ASP A 133 -7.14 -17.21 8.85
N ALA A 134 -6.57 -18.06 8.00
CA ALA A 134 -5.20 -18.56 8.11
C ALA A 134 -4.16 -17.71 7.37
N SER A 135 -4.59 -16.69 6.61
CA SER A 135 -3.69 -15.75 5.92
C SER A 135 -3.19 -14.65 6.85
N THR A 136 -1.96 -14.18 6.64
CA THR A 136 -1.41 -13.04 7.37
C THR A 136 -1.78 -11.73 6.69
N TYR A 137 -1.79 -10.62 7.44
CA TYR A 137 -2.00 -9.29 6.85
C TYR A 137 -0.90 -8.92 5.85
N GLU A 138 0.33 -9.37 6.09
CA GLU A 138 1.45 -9.23 5.15
C GLU A 138 1.15 -9.85 3.78
N ASN A 139 0.56 -11.05 3.77
CA ASN A 139 0.16 -11.74 2.55
C ASN A 139 -0.92 -10.98 1.76
N PHE A 140 -1.82 -10.33 2.47
CA PHE A 140 -2.82 -9.46 1.86
C PHE A 140 -2.20 -8.22 1.23
N VAL A 141 -1.31 -7.52 1.96
CA VAL A 141 -0.60 -6.33 1.44
C VAL A 141 0.26 -6.69 0.24
N ASN A 142 0.99 -7.81 0.30
CA ASN A 142 1.84 -8.27 -0.80
C ASN A 142 1.02 -8.53 -2.07
N ILE A 143 -0.15 -9.20 -1.98
CA ILE A 143 -1.02 -9.37 -3.15
C ILE A 143 -1.54 -8.03 -3.66
N MET A 144 -1.93 -7.12 -2.77
CA MET A 144 -2.41 -5.80 -3.17
C MET A 144 -1.34 -4.99 -3.93
N ASP A 145 -0.09 -5.06 -3.48
CA ASP A 145 1.04 -4.46 -4.17
C ASP A 145 1.29 -5.13 -5.53
N GLU A 146 1.21 -6.46 -5.62
CA GLU A 146 1.33 -7.18 -6.90
C GLU A 146 0.24 -6.79 -7.90
N LEU A 147 -1.00 -6.57 -7.44
CA LEU A 147 -2.11 -6.11 -8.27
C LEU A 147 -1.89 -4.68 -8.78
N ASN A 148 -1.36 -3.80 -7.92
CA ASN A 148 -1.00 -2.43 -8.29
C ASN A 148 0.15 -2.41 -9.31
N ILE A 149 1.19 -3.24 -9.11
CA ILE A 149 2.34 -3.35 -10.02
C ILE A 149 1.92 -3.89 -11.39
N THR A 150 1.11 -4.96 -11.40
CA THR A 150 0.68 -5.61 -12.65
C THR A 150 -0.38 -4.80 -13.41
N LYS A 151 -0.92 -3.73 -12.78
CA LYS A 151 -2.02 -2.90 -13.29
C LYS A 151 -3.14 -3.75 -13.88
N THR A 152 -3.41 -4.89 -13.24
CA THR A 152 -4.32 -5.93 -13.73
C THR A 152 -5.77 -5.53 -13.58
N ASN A 153 -6.07 -4.46 -12.84
CA ASN A 153 -7.42 -3.98 -12.58
C ASN A 153 -7.55 -2.48 -12.96
N ILE A 154 -8.65 -2.13 -13.66
CA ILE A 154 -9.06 -0.72 -13.87
C ILE A 154 -9.87 -0.21 -12.66
N ASN A 155 -10.62 -1.11 -12.01
CA ASN A 155 -11.40 -0.83 -10.81
C ASN A 155 -10.77 -1.59 -9.64
N ALA A 156 -10.79 -1.02 -8.44
CA ALA A 156 -10.12 -1.61 -7.27
C ALA A 156 -10.49 -3.09 -7.08
N PRO A 157 -9.54 -3.95 -6.65
CA PRO A 157 -9.80 -5.36 -6.41
C PRO A 157 -10.97 -5.53 -5.46
N ALA A 158 -11.91 -6.40 -5.81
CA ALA A 158 -13.03 -6.71 -4.95
C ALA A 158 -12.52 -7.57 -3.80
N ILE A 159 -12.63 -7.06 -2.59
CA ILE A 159 -12.14 -7.74 -1.39
C ILE A 159 -13.33 -8.34 -0.66
N ASP A 160 -13.32 -9.66 -0.55
CA ASP A 160 -14.34 -10.43 0.15
C ASP A 160 -13.68 -11.13 1.35
N ASP A 161 -13.65 -10.39 2.46
CA ASP A 161 -13.05 -10.77 3.74
C ASP A 161 -14.02 -11.52 4.67
N ASP A 162 -15.27 -11.74 4.25
CA ASP A 162 -16.27 -12.42 5.06
C ASP A 162 -16.08 -13.95 4.94
N PRO A 163 -15.70 -14.67 6.02
CA PRO A 163 -15.43 -16.12 5.95
C PRO A 163 -16.67 -16.97 5.62
N LYS A 164 -17.86 -16.34 5.63
CA LYS A 164 -19.13 -16.93 5.21
C LYS A 164 -19.25 -17.08 3.68
N HIS A 165 -18.46 -16.35 2.90
CA HIS A 165 -18.48 -16.39 1.43
C HIS A 165 -17.41 -17.32 0.84
N LEU A 166 -16.69 -18.06 1.70
CA LEU A 166 -15.87 -19.21 1.29
C LEU A 166 -16.78 -20.42 1.07
N MET A 167 -16.87 -20.85 -0.19
CA MET A 167 -17.63 -22.02 -0.60
C MET A 167 -16.95 -23.29 -0.06
N ASP A 168 -17.74 -24.33 0.23
CA ASP A 168 -17.21 -25.57 0.80
C ASP A 168 -16.19 -26.26 -0.11
N SER A 169 -16.35 -26.12 -1.44
CA SER A 169 -15.38 -26.59 -2.44
C SER A 169 -14.03 -25.86 -2.37
N GLU A 170 -14.02 -24.57 -2.02
CA GLU A 170 -12.78 -23.78 -1.85
C GLU A 170 -12.06 -24.21 -0.56
N LYS A 171 -12.82 -24.48 0.50
CA LYS A 171 -12.28 -25.00 1.77
C LYS A 171 -11.70 -26.40 1.61
N GLU A 172 -12.35 -27.28 0.84
CA GLU A 172 -11.83 -28.61 0.55
C GLU A 172 -10.56 -28.57 -0.31
N ALA A 173 -10.52 -27.71 -1.33
CA ALA A 173 -9.32 -27.53 -2.14
C ALA A 173 -8.14 -26.96 -1.33
N MET A 174 -8.40 -26.01 -0.42
CA MET A 174 -7.37 -25.46 0.45
C MET A 174 -6.92 -26.44 1.55
N LYS A 175 -7.82 -27.28 2.09
CA LYS A 175 -7.44 -28.40 2.98
C LYS A 175 -6.58 -29.43 2.25
N THR A 176 -6.94 -29.77 1.02
CA THR A 176 -6.18 -30.70 0.17
C THR A 176 -4.79 -30.14 -0.16
N GLY A 177 -4.69 -28.82 -0.33
CA GLY A 177 -3.43 -28.10 -0.52
C GLY A 177 -2.59 -27.87 0.76
N GLY A 178 -3.17 -28.08 1.95
CA GLY A 178 -2.53 -27.79 3.23
C GLY A 178 -2.34 -26.29 3.52
N ILE A 179 -3.25 -25.46 3.02
CA ILE A 179 -3.15 -23.98 3.01
C ILE A 179 -4.26 -23.34 3.87
N LEU A 180 -5.09 -24.18 4.51
CA LEU A 180 -6.13 -23.76 5.46
C LEU A 180 -5.62 -23.80 6.91
#